data_AF-A0A2U1KMV0-F1
#
_entry.id   AF-A0A2U1KMV0-F1
#
_cell.length_a   1.000
_cell.length_b   1.000
_cell.length_c   1.000
_cell.angle_alpha   90.00
_cell.angle_beta   90.00
_cell.angle_gamma   90.00
#
_symmetry.space_group_name_H-M   'P 1'
#
loop_
_entity.id
_entity.type
_entity.pdbx_description
1 polymer ?
#
loop_
_entity_poly.entity_id
_entity_poly.type
_entity_poly.pdbx_seq_one_letter_code
_entity_poly.pdbx_strand_id
1 'polypeptide(L)'
;MPLLHKAKLICALILGGISLPSSEHVKEEMNETDNLDTVSSLIQKMSVKYPTLIETIVNERDQYMSSMLLSVASEHNSVVAVVGKGHLQGITKHWQQPVAIRELLLIPSAKPIISTRTMLSIIGVAVTGVVIALGVRYSGSK
;
A
#
# COMPACT_ATOMS: atom_id res chain seq x y z
N MET A 1 5.62 -6.09 3.41
CA MET A 1 6.63 -5.13 2.89
C MET A 1 7.61 -4.76 4.00
N PRO A 2 8.94 -4.77 3.73
CA PRO A 2 9.96 -4.32 4.68
C PRO A 2 9.78 -2.84 5.05
N LEU A 3 10.14 -2.45 6.28
CA LEU A 3 10.04 -1.06 6.77
C LEU A 3 10.76 -0.06 5.86
N LEU A 4 11.89 -0.46 5.26
CA LEU A 4 12.65 0.36 4.31
C LEU A 4 11.83 0.74 3.06
N HIS A 5 11.02 -0.18 2.54
CA HIS A 5 10.17 0.11 1.37
C HIS A 5 9.04 1.07 1.73
N LYS A 6 8.49 0.96 2.95
CA LYS A 6 7.49 1.91 3.46
C LYS A 6 8.09 3.31 3.62
N ALA A 7 9.27 3.41 4.23
CA ALA A 7 9.98 4.69 4.37
C ALA A 7 10.34 5.30 3.01
N LYS A 8 10.83 4.48 2.06
CA LYS A 8 11.14 4.93 0.70
C LYS A 8 9.90 5.41 -0.07
N LEU A 9 8.77 4.74 0.09
CA LEU A 9 7.49 5.16 -0.49
C LEU A 9 7.02 6.49 0.10
N ILE A 10 7.01 6.62 1.44
CA ILE A 10 6.59 7.86 2.12
C ILE A 10 7.50 9.02 1.71
N CYS A 11 8.82 8.81 1.69
CA CYS A 11 9.76 9.83 1.26
C CYS A 11 9.55 10.23 -0.21
N ALA A 12 9.30 9.26 -1.10
CA ALA A 12 8.98 9.54 -2.50
C ALA A 12 7.67 10.31 -2.67
N LEU A 13 6.63 10.00 -1.89
CA LEU A 13 5.34 10.72 -1.93
C LEU A 13 5.47 12.15 -1.39
N ILE A 14 6.24 12.35 -0.31
CA ILE A 14 6.49 13.67 0.26
C ILE A 14 7.33 14.53 -0.71
N LEU A 15 8.43 14.00 -1.24
CA LEU A 15 9.28 14.71 -2.20
C LEU A 15 8.52 14.99 -3.50
N GLY A 16 7.73 14.04 -4.00
CA GLY A 16 6.90 14.21 -5.18
C GLY A 16 5.76 15.22 -4.98
N GLY A 17 5.20 15.30 -3.77
CA GLY A 17 4.16 16.28 -3.42
C GLY A 17 4.68 17.70 -3.17
N ILE A 18 5.94 17.86 -2.74
CA ILE A 18 6.53 19.18 -2.50
C ILE A 18 6.98 19.86 -3.81
N SER A 19 7.29 19.07 -4.85
CA SER A 19 7.66 19.57 -6.17
C SER A 19 6.49 19.74 -7.15
N LEU A 20 5.24 19.79 -6.66
CA LEU A 20 4.09 20.08 -7.50
C LEU A 20 4.21 21.50 -8.09
N PRO A 21 4.24 21.66 -9.42
CA PRO A 21 4.20 22.98 -10.04
C PRO A 21 2.85 23.67 -9.76
N SER A 22 2.77 24.98 -9.97
CA SER A 22 1.54 25.77 -9.79
C SER A 22 0.34 25.13 -10.52
N SER A 23 -0.87 25.35 -9.99
CA SER A 23 -2.12 24.71 -10.45
C SER A 23 -2.46 24.91 -11.94
N GLU A 24 -1.85 25.90 -12.62
CA GLU A 24 -1.92 26.06 -14.08
C GLU A 24 -1.06 25.06 -14.85
N HIS A 25 0.22 24.90 -14.48
CA HIS A 25 1.11 23.90 -15.11
C HIS A 25 0.63 22.46 -14.86
N VAL A 26 0.01 22.18 -13.70
CA VAL A 26 -0.57 20.86 -13.42
C VAL A 26 -1.75 20.57 -14.33
N LYS A 27 -2.55 21.57 -14.72
CA LYS A 27 -3.67 21.38 -15.66
C LYS A 27 -3.18 21.16 -17.09
N GLU A 28 -2.15 21.89 -17.50
CA GLU A 28 -1.56 21.78 -18.82
C GLU A 28 -0.84 20.43 -18.98
N GLU A 29 -0.04 20.03 -17.98
CA GLU A 29 0.51 18.67 -17.92
C GLU A 29 -0.59 17.60 -17.77
N MET A 30 -1.69 17.81 -17.01
CA MET A 30 -2.80 16.84 -16.93
C MET A 30 -3.54 16.66 -18.26
N ASN A 31 -3.65 17.71 -19.08
CA ASN A 31 -4.24 17.62 -20.41
C ASN A 31 -3.32 16.92 -21.42
N GLU A 32 -2.00 16.97 -21.22
CA GLU A 32 -1.00 16.29 -22.06
C GLU A 32 -0.61 14.88 -21.53
N THR A 33 -0.81 14.64 -20.22
CA THR A 33 -0.74 13.34 -19.52
C THR A 33 -2.08 12.64 -19.39
N ASP A 34 -3.12 13.12 -20.07
CA ASP A 34 -4.32 12.33 -20.41
C ASP A 34 -4.00 11.21 -21.42
N ASN A 35 -2.72 11.07 -21.78
CA ASN A 35 -2.15 9.83 -22.27
C ASN A 35 -2.29 8.75 -21.19
N LEU A 36 -3.44 8.09 -21.15
CA LEU A 36 -3.73 6.87 -20.40
C LEU A 36 -2.57 5.85 -20.42
N ASP A 37 -1.79 5.84 -21.49
CA ASP A 37 -0.59 5.02 -21.64
C ASP A 37 0.54 5.38 -20.66
N THR A 38 0.68 6.66 -20.28
CA THR A 38 1.63 7.11 -19.26
C THR A 38 1.22 6.66 -17.86
N VAL A 39 -0.06 6.79 -17.51
CA VAL A 39 -0.61 6.32 -16.23
C VAL A 39 -0.52 4.79 -16.14
N SER A 40 -0.85 4.09 -17.22
CA SER A 40 -0.72 2.63 -17.29
C SER A 40 0.75 2.18 -17.17
N SER A 41 1.67 2.86 -17.85
CA SER A 41 3.12 2.61 -17.72
C SER A 41 3.63 2.84 -16.30
N LEU A 42 3.12 3.87 -15.62
CA LEU A 42 3.44 4.12 -14.21
C LEU A 42 2.92 3.00 -13.31
N ILE A 43 1.66 2.59 -13.48
CA ILE A 43 1.07 1.46 -12.74
C ILE A 43 1.87 0.18 -13.00
N GLN A 44 2.33 -0.06 -14.23
CA GLN A 44 3.17 -1.20 -14.58
C GLN A 44 4.54 -1.13 -13.88
N LYS A 45 5.20 0.03 -13.86
CA LYS A 45 6.44 0.23 -13.11
C LYS A 45 6.23 0.02 -11.60
N MET A 46 5.11 0.48 -11.07
CA MET A 46 4.74 0.26 -9.67
C MET A 46 4.42 -1.20 -9.38
N SER A 47 3.83 -1.94 -10.32
CA SER A 47 3.56 -3.38 -10.19
C SER A 47 4.85 -4.17 -10.00
N VAL A 48 5.89 -3.83 -10.77
CA VAL A 48 7.21 -4.47 -10.62
C VAL A 48 7.88 -4.07 -9.31
N LYS A 49 7.85 -2.77 -8.96
CA LYS A 49 8.60 -2.23 -7.81
C LYS A 49 7.92 -2.47 -6.46
N TYR A 50 6.60 -2.47 -6.44
CA TYR A 50 5.75 -2.56 -5.25
C TYR A 50 4.54 -3.48 -5.52
N PRO A 51 4.77 -4.77 -5.80
CA PRO A 51 3.70 -5.69 -6.20
C PRO A 51 2.57 -5.78 -5.16
N THR A 52 2.91 -5.77 -3.87
CA THR A 52 1.91 -5.79 -2.79
C THR A 52 1.00 -4.54 -2.79
N LEU A 53 1.50 -3.38 -3.21
CA LEU A 53 0.66 -2.17 -3.26
C LEU A 53 -0.32 -2.23 -4.43
N ILE A 54 0.13 -2.69 -5.60
CA ILE A 54 -0.76 -2.84 -6.76
C ILE A 54 -1.78 -3.94 -6.52
N GLU A 55 -1.39 -5.03 -5.86
CA GLU A 55 -2.32 -6.07 -5.43
C GLU A 55 -3.46 -5.47 -4.58
N THR A 56 -3.11 -4.77 -3.50
CA THR A 56 -4.12 -4.24 -2.58
C THR A 56 -4.90 -3.03 -3.09
N ILE A 57 -4.26 -2.12 -3.84
CA ILE A 57 -4.92 -0.88 -4.30
C ILE A 57 -5.75 -1.13 -5.58
N VAL A 58 -5.29 -2.01 -6.47
CA VAL A 58 -5.87 -2.19 -7.81
C VAL A 58 -6.49 -3.59 -7.95
N ASN A 59 -5.72 -4.65 -7.76
CA ASN A 59 -6.17 -6.02 -8.07
C ASN A 59 -7.33 -6.48 -7.17
N GLU A 60 -7.24 -6.25 -5.85
CA GLU A 60 -8.31 -6.53 -4.90
C GLU A 60 -9.58 -5.74 -5.24
N ARG A 61 -9.43 -4.48 -5.70
CA ARG A 61 -10.57 -3.65 -6.14
C ARG A 61 -11.20 -4.20 -7.40
N ASP A 62 -10.40 -4.64 -8.38
CA ASP A 62 -10.90 -5.25 -9.62
C ASP A 62 -11.66 -6.54 -9.35
N GLN A 63 -11.17 -7.38 -8.43
CA GLN A 63 -11.85 -8.59 -7.97
C GLN A 63 -13.21 -8.25 -7.34
N TYR A 64 -13.24 -7.26 -6.45
CA TYR A 64 -14.48 -6.81 -5.81
C TYR A 64 -15.50 -6.29 -6.84
N MET A 65 -15.08 -5.40 -7.74
CA MET A 65 -15.95 -4.83 -8.78
C MET A 65 -16.47 -5.92 -9.72
N SER A 66 -15.61 -6.83 -10.18
CA SER A 66 -16.03 -7.98 -11.01
C SER A 66 -17.11 -8.79 -10.30
N SER A 67 -16.89 -9.13 -9.03
CA SER A 67 -17.83 -9.95 -8.29
C SER A 67 -19.16 -9.24 -8.03
N MET A 68 -19.15 -7.93 -7.77
CA MET A 68 -20.36 -7.13 -7.58
C MET A 68 -21.15 -7.03 -8.88
N LEU A 69 -20.47 -6.75 -9.99
CA LEU A 69 -21.08 -6.68 -11.32
C LEU A 69 -21.69 -8.02 -11.73
N LEU A 70 -20.99 -9.13 -11.45
CA LEU A 70 -21.49 -10.48 -11.73
C LEU A 70 -22.74 -10.81 -10.89
N SER A 71 -22.78 -10.39 -9.63
CA SER A 71 -23.97 -10.55 -8.77
C SER A 71 -25.18 -9.86 -9.38
N VAL A 72 -25.05 -8.59 -9.78
CA VAL A 72 -26.14 -7.83 -10.41
C VAL A 72 -26.53 -8.42 -11.77
N ALA A 73 -25.54 -8.83 -12.57
CA ALA A 73 -25.78 -9.47 -13.87
C ALA A 73 -26.47 -10.84 -13.77
N SER A 74 -26.37 -11.52 -12.61
CA SER A 74 -27.07 -12.79 -12.39
C SER A 74 -28.57 -12.63 -12.09
N GLU A 75 -29.00 -11.44 -11.67
CA GLU A 75 -30.38 -11.14 -11.29
C GLU A 75 -31.19 -10.44 -12.40
N HIS A 76 -30.52 -9.98 -13.45
CA HIS A 76 -31.13 -9.16 -14.50
C HIS A 76 -30.71 -9.62 -15.90
N ASN A 77 -31.65 -9.58 -16.85
CA ASN A 77 -31.39 -10.01 -18.24
C ASN A 77 -30.42 -9.11 -19.01
N SER A 78 -30.30 -7.83 -18.64
CA SER A 78 -29.42 -6.87 -19.32
C SER A 78 -28.94 -5.81 -18.34
N VAL A 79 -27.62 -5.67 -18.21
CA VAL A 79 -26.96 -4.71 -17.31
C VAL A 79 -25.90 -3.95 -18.08
N VAL A 80 -25.87 -2.63 -17.91
CA VAL A 80 -24.81 -1.77 -18.44
C VAL A 80 -24.07 -1.17 -17.25
N ALA A 81 -22.76 -1.41 -17.18
CA ALA A 81 -21.89 -0.88 -16.15
C ALA A 81 -20.92 0.14 -16.74
N VAL A 82 -20.86 1.34 -16.13
CA VAL A 82 -19.87 2.36 -16.47
C VAL A 82 -18.72 2.22 -15.49
N VAL A 83 -17.53 1.89 -16.02
CA VAL A 83 -16.32 1.66 -15.23
C VAL A 83 -15.15 2.47 -15.78
N GLY A 84 -14.19 2.80 -14.93
CA GLY A 84 -12.96 3.46 -15.36
C GLY A 84 -12.12 2.54 -16.26
N LYS A 85 -11.55 3.07 -17.35
CA LYS A 85 -10.73 2.31 -18.32
C LYS A 85 -9.60 1.50 -17.64
N GLY A 86 -8.98 2.05 -16.59
CA GLY A 86 -7.92 1.38 -15.84
C GLY A 86 -8.34 0.06 -15.16
N HIS A 87 -9.63 -0.10 -14.89
CA HIS A 87 -10.19 -1.30 -14.25
C HIS A 87 -10.75 -2.31 -15.24
N LEU A 88 -10.95 -1.91 -16.50
CA LEU A 88 -11.60 -2.75 -17.51
C LEU A 88 -10.89 -4.10 -17.67
N GLN A 89 -9.56 -4.09 -17.86
CA GLN A 89 -8.78 -5.32 -18.03
C GLN A 89 -8.83 -6.21 -16.78
N GLY A 90 -8.76 -5.62 -15.58
CA GLY A 90 -8.83 -6.35 -14.32
C GLY A 90 -10.20 -6.98 -14.09
N ILE A 91 -11.28 -6.25 -14.38
CA ILE A 91 -12.65 -6.78 -14.29
C ILE A 91 -12.83 -7.93 -15.28
N THR A 92 -12.44 -7.77 -16.55
CA THR A 92 -12.52 -8.83 -17.56
C THR A 92 -11.72 -10.07 -17.14
N LYS A 93 -10.53 -9.89 -16.56
CA LYS A 93 -9.67 -10.99 -16.08
C LYS A 93 -10.32 -11.79 -14.96
N HIS A 94 -11.04 -11.14 -14.04
CA HIS A 94 -11.70 -11.79 -12.90
C HIS A 94 -13.17 -12.11 -13.16
N TRP A 95 -13.68 -11.92 -14.38
CA TRP A 95 -15.07 -12.20 -14.72
C TRP A 95 -15.37 -13.70 -14.58
N GLN A 96 -16.47 -14.05 -13.90
CA GLN A 96 -16.87 -15.44 -13.61
C GLN A 96 -15.84 -16.30 -12.86
N GLN A 97 -14.83 -15.67 -12.25
CA GLN A 97 -13.87 -16.38 -11.38
C GLN A 97 -14.39 -16.41 -9.94
N PRO A 98 -14.10 -17.47 -9.17
CA PRO A 98 -14.43 -17.49 -7.75
C PRO A 98 -13.58 -16.45 -7.00
N VAL A 99 -14.25 -15.45 -6.41
CA VAL A 99 -13.63 -14.39 -5.62
C VAL A 99 -14.07 -14.54 -4.16
N ALA A 100 -13.11 -14.60 -3.24
CA ALA A 100 -13.38 -14.64 -1.81
C ALA A 100 -13.74 -13.25 -1.27
N ILE A 101 -14.90 -12.71 -1.65
CA ILE A 101 -15.34 -11.33 -1.31
C ILE A 101 -15.23 -11.05 0.19
N ARG A 102 -15.56 -12.04 1.03
CA ARG A 102 -15.49 -11.89 2.49
C ARG A 102 -14.09 -11.51 2.94
N GLU A 103 -13.05 -12.10 2.36
CA GLU A 103 -11.66 -11.79 2.70
C GLU A 103 -11.27 -10.37 2.28
N LEU A 104 -11.75 -9.91 1.13
CA LEU A 104 -11.51 -8.55 0.62
C LEU A 104 -12.16 -7.46 1.50
N LEU A 105 -13.23 -7.80 2.23
CA LEU A 105 -13.94 -6.88 3.11
C LEU A 105 -13.40 -6.87 4.54
N LEU A 106 -12.47 -7.77 4.88
CA LEU A 106 -11.87 -7.81 6.20
C LEU A 106 -10.67 -6.87 6.27
N ILE A 107 -10.63 -6.07 7.33
CA ILE A 107 -9.43 -5.30 7.66
C ILE A 107 -8.41 -6.29 8.24
N PRO A 108 -7.24 -6.46 7.61
CA PRO A 108 -6.25 -7.39 8.12
C PRO A 108 -5.81 -6.98 9.52
N SER A 109 -5.84 -7.93 10.46
CA SER A 109 -5.41 -7.71 11.83
C SER A 109 -3.93 -7.27 11.85
N ALA A 110 -3.67 -6.12 12.47
CA ALA A 110 -2.30 -5.62 12.60
C ALA A 110 -1.50 -6.56 13.51
N LYS A 111 -0.54 -7.28 12.93
CA LYS A 111 0.44 -8.03 13.73
C LYS A 111 1.32 -7.03 14.48
N PRO A 112 1.52 -7.18 15.80
CA PRO A 112 2.41 -6.29 16.54
C PRO A 112 3.82 -6.39 15.95
N ILE A 113 4.34 -5.25 15.48
CA ILE A 113 5.62 -5.13 14.77
C ILE A 113 6.80 -5.48 15.69
N ILE A 114 6.62 -5.26 17.00
CA ILE A 114 7.60 -5.54 18.02
C ILE A 114 6.91 -6.48 19.00
N SER A 115 7.42 -7.71 19.11
CA SER A 115 6.98 -8.63 20.16
C SER A 115 7.30 -7.97 21.50
N THR A 116 6.36 -7.99 22.45
CA THR A 116 6.56 -7.49 23.81
C THR A 116 7.84 -8.06 24.43
N ARG A 117 8.19 -9.31 24.07
CA ARG A 117 9.43 -9.99 24.49
C ARG A 117 10.72 -9.31 23.98
N THR A 118 10.69 -8.78 22.76
CA THR A 118 11.81 -8.01 22.19
C THR A 118 11.94 -6.64 22.86
N MET A 119 10.80 -5.98 23.13
CA MET A 119 10.79 -4.71 23.86
C MET A 119 11.34 -4.86 25.29
N LEU A 120 10.90 -5.89 26.01
CA LEU A 120 11.39 -6.24 27.35
C LEU A 120 12.91 -6.54 27.36
N SER A 121 13.42 -7.25 26.34
CA SER A 121 14.85 -7.53 26.24
C SER A 121 15.68 -6.26 26.01
N ILE A 122 15.21 -5.33 25.17
CA ILE A 122 15.92 -4.06 24.90
C ILE A 122 15.98 -3.21 26.17
N ILE A 123 14.88 -3.12 26.91
CA ILE A 123 14.84 -2.40 28.20
C ILE A 123 15.78 -3.05 29.21
N GLY A 124 15.76 -4.38 29.32
CA GLY A 124 16.64 -5.12 30.22
C GLY A 124 18.12 -4.85 29.94
N VAL A 125 18.55 -4.96 28.68
CA VAL A 125 19.94 -4.70 28.28
C VAL A 125 20.35 -3.25 28.56
N ALA A 126 19.46 -2.28 28.31
CA ALA A 126 19.74 -0.88 28.59
C ALA A 126 19.94 -0.62 30.10
N VAL A 127 19.05 -1.16 30.95
CA VAL A 127 19.16 -1.01 32.42
C VAL A 127 20.44 -1.66 32.93
N THR A 128 20.76 -2.87 32.48
CA THR A 128 22.02 -3.54 32.85
C THR A 128 23.25 -2.73 32.42
N GLY A 129 23.24 -2.17 31.21
CA GLY A 129 24.32 -1.31 30.72
C GLY A 129 24.53 -0.05 31.59
N VAL A 130 23.43 0.61 32.00
CA VAL A 130 23.48 1.79 32.88
C VAL A 130 24.03 1.43 34.27
N VAL A 131 23.61 0.31 34.85
CA VAL A 131 24.10 -0.15 36.17
C VAL A 131 25.60 -0.44 36.12
N ILE A 132 26.08 -1.10 35.06
CA ILE A 132 27.51 -1.39 34.88
C ILE A 132 28.30 -0.07 34.73
N ALA A 133 27.81 0.87 33.92
CA ALA A 133 28.47 2.16 33.71
C ALA A 133 28.57 2.99 35.00
N LEU A 134 27.50 3.02 35.80
CA LEU A 134 27.49 3.70 37.10
C LEU A 134 28.42 3.01 38.11
N GLY A 135 28.44 1.67 38.14
CA GLY A 135 29.34 0.90 39.00
C GLY A 135 30.82 1.17 38.68
N VAL A 136 31.17 1.25 37.39
CA VAL A 136 32.53 1.57 36.95
C VAL A 136 32.91 3.01 37.31
N ARG A 137 32.01 3.99 37.15
CA ARG A 137 32.29 5.38 37.56
C ARG A 137 32.43 5.53 39.08
N TYR A 138 31.62 4.82 39.85
CA TYR A 138 31.68 4.84 41.31
C TYR A 138 32.98 4.20 41.83
N SER A 139 33.41 3.08 41.23
CA SER A 139 34.65 2.40 41.61
C SER A 139 35.92 3.16 41.21
N GLY A 140 35.88 3.99 40.16
CA GLY A 140 37.02 4.80 39.70
C GLY A 140 37.18 6.15 40.40
N SER A 141 36.24 6.53 41.28
CA SER A 141 36.27 7.80 42.04
C SER A 141 36.78 7.62 43.47
N LYS A 142 37.34 6.45 43.80
CA LYS A 142 37.90 6.08 45.11
C LYS A 142 39.38 5.76 44.95
#